data_AF-D7IDX8-F1
#
_entry.id   AF-D7IDX8-F1
#
_cell.length_a   1.000
_cell.length_b   1.000
_cell.length_c   1.000
_cell.angle_alpha   90.00
_cell.angle_beta   90.00
_cell.angle_gamma   90.00
#
_symmetry.space_group_name_H-M   'P 1'
#
loop_
_entity.id
_entity.type
_entity.pdbx_description
1 polymer ?
#
loop_
_entity_poly.entity_id
_entity_poly.type
_entity_poly.pdbx_seq_one_letter_code
_entity_poly.pdbx_strand_id
1 'polypeptide(L)' 'MRGILSFAALAAMYFPGCTTSKNAVHCLSRWIKGCNPLVKELIPTGYLPYNHRFLTSKQYKIITKHLGDPYED' A
#
# COMPACT_ATOMS: atom_id res chain seq x y z
N MET A 1 -17.29 -9.36 3.24
CA MET A 1 -16.00 -10.07 3.39
C MET A 1 -14.91 -9.23 2.74
N ARG A 2 -14.06 -8.51 3.50
CA ARG A 2 -12.86 -7.87 2.95
C ARG A 2 -11.66 -8.60 3.53
N GLY A 3 -11.36 -9.74 2.90
CA GLY A 3 -10.23 -10.59 3.22
C GLY A 3 -8.92 -9.84 3.03
N ILE A 4 -7.90 -10.31 3.73
CA ILE A 4 -6.53 -9.83 3.68
C ILE A 4 -6.14 -9.40 2.26
N LEU A 5 -5.90 -8.11 2.05
CA LEU A 5 -5.47 -7.57 0.76
C LEU A 5 -3.95 -7.70 0.66
N SER A 6 -3.47 -8.33 -0.41
CA SER A 6 -2.03 -8.45 -0.62
C SER A 6 -1.44 -7.09 -1.00
N PHE A 7 -0.29 -6.74 -0.42
CA PHE A 7 0.39 -5.47 -0.72
C PHE A 7 0.76 -5.38 -2.21
N ALA A 8 1.15 -6.53 -2.80
CA ALA A 8 1.49 -6.62 -4.21
C ALA A 8 0.29 -6.37 -5.14
N ALA A 9 -0.91 -6.88 -4.80
CA ALA A 9 -2.10 -6.60 -5.59
C ALA A 9 -2.45 -5.11 -5.53
N LEU A 10 -2.39 -4.51 -4.34
CA LEU A 10 -2.62 -3.07 -4.18
C LEU A 10 -1.62 -2.25 -4.99
N ALA A 11 -0.33 -2.61 -4.92
CA ALA A 11 0.72 -1.95 -5.67
C ALA A 11 0.53 -2.05 -7.19
N ALA A 12 0.13 -3.21 -7.69
CA ALA A 12 -0.15 -3.41 -9.11
C ALA A 12 -1.30 -2.51 -9.60
N MET A 13 -2.29 -2.21 -8.74
CA MET A 13 -3.39 -1.31 -9.10
C MET A 13 -2.97 0.16 -9.15
N TYR A 14 -2.15 0.62 -8.21
CA TYR A 14 -1.61 1.99 -8.27
C TYR A 14 -0.62 2.19 -9.42
N PHE A 15 0.08 1.12 -9.82
CA PHE A 15 1.13 1.17 -10.83
C PHE A 15 0.90 0.13 -11.94
N PRO A 16 -0.19 0.26 -12.74
CA PRO A 16 -0.52 -0.71 -13.78
C PRO A 16 0.52 -0.76 -14.90
N GLY A 17 1.32 0.30 -15.07
CA GLY A 17 2.43 0.36 -16.04
C GLY A 17 3.72 -0.35 -15.61
N CYS A 18 3.78 -0.94 -14.41
CA CYS A 18 4.96 -1.68 -13.97
C CYS A 18 5.03 -3.07 -14.63
N THR A 19 6.16 -3.37 -15.26
CA THR A 19 6.40 -4.67 -15.95
C THR A 19 6.35 -5.88 -15.01
N THR A 20 6.65 -5.69 -13.72
CA THR A 20 6.61 -6.77 -12.72
C THR A 20 5.96 -6.31 -11.42
N SER A 21 5.32 -7.25 -10.71
CA SER A 21 4.71 -6.98 -9.40
C SER A 21 5.73 -6.52 -8.36
N LYS A 22 7.01 -6.93 -8.48
CA LYS A 22 8.09 -6.45 -7.59
C LYS A 22 8.39 -4.97 -7.81
N ASN A 23 8.43 -4.51 -9.06
CA ASN A 23 8.62 -3.09 -9.36
C ASN A 23 7.45 -2.26 -8.83
N ALA A 24 6.22 -2.73 -9.01
CA ALA A 24 5.04 -2.06 -8.45
C ALA A 24 5.14 -1.92 -6.91
N VAL A 25 5.54 -2.99 -6.22
CA VAL A 25 5.76 -2.99 -4.76
C VAL A 25 6.85 -2.00 -4.35
N HIS A 26 7.97 -1.95 -5.08
CA HIS A 26 9.04 -0.99 -4.82
C HIS A 26 8.58 0.45 -5.03
N CYS A 27 7.82 0.72 -6.09
CA CYS A 27 7.22 2.02 -6.36
C CYS A 27 6.28 2.42 -5.22
N LEU A 28 5.36 1.55 -4.81
CA LEU A 28 4.42 1.83 -3.73
C LEU A 28 5.14 2.03 -2.39
N SER A 29 6.11 1.18 -2.03
CA SER A 29 6.87 1.32 -0.79
C SER A 29 7.68 2.63 -0.76
N ARG A 30 8.31 3.01 -1.88
CA ARG A 30 9.01 4.31 -2.00
C ARG A 30 8.03 5.49 -1.90
N TRP A 31 6.85 5.37 -2.48
CA TRP A 31 5.84 6.42 -2.45
C TRP A 31 5.27 6.62 -1.05
N ILE A 32 4.96 5.52 -0.36
CA ILE A 32 4.58 5.52 1.06
C ILE A 32 5.67 6.17 1.88
N LYS A 33 6.95 5.77 1.71
CA LYS A 33 8.09 6.37 2.41
C LYS A 33 8.26 7.87 2.15
N GLY A 34 7.91 8.35 0.95
CA GLY A 34 7.90 9.77 0.62
C GLY A 34 6.77 10.55 1.27
N CYS A 35 5.69 9.88 1.68
CA CYS A 35 4.54 10.49 2.34
C CYS A 35 4.67 10.38 3.86
N ASN A 36 5.37 11.34 4.46
CA ASN A 36 5.54 11.44 5.92
C ASN A 36 4.25 11.32 6.76
N PRO A 37 3.11 11.96 6.41
CA PRO A 37 1.88 11.81 7.20
C PRO A 37 1.32 10.39 7.13
N LEU A 38 1.39 9.75 5.97
CA LEU A 38 0.95 8.37 5.77
C LEU A 38 1.79 7.39 6.61
N VAL A 39 3.12 7.54 6.60
CA VAL A 39 4.03 6.69 7.40
C VAL A 39 3.75 6.84 8.89
N LYS A 40 3.52 8.07 9.38
CA LYS A 40 3.20 8.32 10.79
C LYS A 40 1.90 7.64 11.23
N GLU A 41 0.89 7.58 10.37
CA GLU A 41 -0.35 6.84 10.66
C GLU A 41 -0.17 5.32 10.52
N LEU A 42 0.72 4.85 9.65
CA LEU A 42 0.98 3.42 9.42
C LEU A 42 1.85 2.76 10.49
N ILE A 43 2.90 3.40 10.98
CA ILE A 43 3.80 2.87 12.02
C ILE A 43 3.04 2.32 13.25
N PRO A 44 2.10 3.05 13.88
CA PRO A 44 1.39 2.54 15.06
C PRO A 44 0.47 1.34 14.76
N THR A 45 0.24 1.02 13.49
CA THR A 45 -0.51 -0.19 13.09
C THR A 45 0.37 -1.43 12.93
N GLY A 46 1.68 -1.33 13.17
CA GLY A 46 2.64 -2.41 12.97
C GLY A 46 3.08 -2.60 11.52
N TYR A 47 2.92 -1.58 10.67
CA TYR A 47 3.35 -1.62 9.27
C TYR A 47 4.90 -1.58 9.16
N LEU A 48 5.50 -2.58 8.51
CA LEU A 48 6.97 -2.74 8.37
C LEU A 48 7.47 -2.59 6.92
N PRO A 49 7.98 -1.41 6.47
CA PRO A 49 8.14 -0.96 5.06
C PRO A 49 8.68 -1.95 4.01
N TYR A 50 9.37 -3.00 4.46
CA TYR A 50 10.10 -3.96 3.65
C TYR A 50 9.60 -5.40 3.80
N ASN A 51 8.59 -5.65 4.65
CA ASN A 51 8.15 -7.02 4.99
C ASN A 51 6.62 -7.16 5.15
N HIS A 52 5.83 -6.39 4.39
CA HIS A 52 4.38 -6.58 4.32
C HIS A 52 4.00 -7.35 3.08
N ARG A 53 3.76 -8.65 3.26
CA ARG A 53 3.07 -9.46 2.26
C ARG A 53 1.58 -9.15 2.23
N PHE A 54 1.02 -8.84 3.39
CA PHE A 54 -0.41 -8.70 3.63
C PHE A 54 -0.70 -7.41 4.39
N LEU A 55 -1.77 -6.72 4.01
CA LEU A 55 -2.26 -5.54 4.69
C LEU A 55 -3.48 -5.89 5.55
N THR A 56 -3.52 -5.34 6.75
CA THR A 56 -4.75 -5.33 7.54
C THR A 56 -5.75 -4.33 6.95
N SER A 57 -7.04 -4.51 7.20
CA SER A 57 -8.07 -3.54 6.78
C SER A 57 -7.80 -2.12 7.29
N LYS A 58 -7.14 -1.98 8.46
CA LYS A 58 -6.75 -0.67 9.01
C LYS A 58 -5.63 -0.02 8.20
N GLN A 59 -4.59 -0.78 7.86
CA GLN A 59 -3.49 -0.30 7.01
C GLN A 59 -3.98 0.06 5.61
N TYR A 60 -4.83 -0.77 5.01
CA TYR A 60 -5.43 -0.49 3.72
C TYR A 60 -6.16 0.85 3.71
N LYS A 61 -7.06 1.07 4.68
CA LYS A 61 -7.82 2.34 4.80
C LYS A 61 -6.91 3.55 4.94
N ILE A 62 -5.81 3.42 5.68
CA ILE A 62 -4.84 4.49 5.85
C ILE A 62 -4.15 4.77 4.50
N ILE A 63 -3.70 3.74 3.79
CA ILE A 63 -3.05 3.89 2.48
C ILE A 63 -3.99 4.57 1.48
N THR A 64 -5.22 4.07 1.32
CA THR A 64 -6.19 4.66 0.37
C THR A 64 -6.66 6.05 0.76
N LYS A 65 -6.76 6.36 2.05
CA LYS A 65 -7.06 7.73 2.52
C LYS A 65 -6.02 8.76 2.07
N HIS A 66 -4.74 8.38 2.03
CA HIS A 66 -3.64 9.30 1.67
C HIS A 66 -3.25 9.24 0.19
N LEU A 67 -3.39 8.09 -0.47
CA LEU A 67 -3.00 7.89 -1.87
C LEU A 67 -4.20 7.87 -2.85
N GLY A 68 -5.44 7.89 -2.36
CA GLY A 68 -6.67 7.67 -3.13
C GLY A 68 -7.08 6.20 -3.14
N ASP A 69 -8.37 5.87 -3.21
CA ASP A 69 -8.80 4.47 -3.36
C ASP A 69 -8.71 4.05 -4.82
N PRO A 70 -7.85 3.08 -5.20
CA PRO A 70 -7.74 2.63 -6.58
C PRO A 70 -8.93 1.76 -7.03
N TYR A 71 -9.90 1.47 -6.13
CA TYR A 71 -11.15 0.78 -6.44
C TYR A 71 -12.35 1.74 -6.59
N GLU A 72 -12.21 3.03 -6.29
CA GLU A 72 -13.22 4.03 -6.60
C GLU A 72 -12.88 4.66 -7.95
N ASP A 73 -13.60 4.25 -8.99
CA ASP A 73 -13.71 4.98 -10.28
C ASP A 73 -14.48 6.30 -10.08
#